data_AF-A0A9D9TZ81-F1
#
_entry.id   AF-A0A9D9TZ81-F1
#
_cell.length_a   1.000
_cell.length_b   1.000
_cell.length_c   1.000
_cell.angle_alpha   90.00
_cell.angle_beta   90.00
_cell.angle_gamma   90.00
#
_symmetry.space_group_name_H-M   'P 1'
#
loop_
_entity.id
_entity.type
_entity.pdbx_description
1 polymer ?
#
loop_
_entity_poly.entity_id
_entity_poly.type
_entity_poly.pdbx_seq_one_letter_code
_entity_poly.pdbx_strand_id
1 'polypeptide(L)'
;MSTTAGGYTAALDPRYGSGCYRRTIVLRQSGPSRVEAAVEDDPHAFAITLEHDGERVTAVSAEAHRYPLTTCNGATAALQSVVGAPLSASIVELKRHADARRNCTHLFDLAALAIAHVFRAARECVYRIEIPDEIDGLTEARLDRDNGRVLTWSLRHGVITEPARYAGQRVLGGFTSWAVANLAGEELEFALVLQRGYFVALSRIYDMQTVSMGPASEDPMPSGICFSYSPGQAEHAWRVPGSRRDFSDTPEQMLRWYTPSGAGSS
;
A
#
# COMPACT_ATOMS: atom_id res chain seq x y z
N MET A 1 23.23 12.87 10.75
CA MET A 1 24.20 11.81 11.13
C MET A 1 23.88 10.59 10.29
N SER A 2 24.77 10.18 9.39
CA SER A 2 24.62 8.96 8.60
C SER A 2 24.78 7.74 9.50
N THR A 3 23.80 6.84 9.52
CA THR A 3 23.93 5.52 10.15
C THR A 3 24.52 4.55 9.12
N THR A 4 25.78 4.17 9.33
CA THR A 4 26.49 3.19 8.49
C THR A 4 26.36 1.78 9.07
N ALA A 5 25.54 0.96 8.42
CA ALA A 5 25.70 -0.48 8.44
C ALA A 5 25.68 -0.95 6.98
N GLY A 6 26.84 -1.36 6.47
CA GLY A 6 26.99 -1.99 5.15
C GLY A 6 26.66 -1.10 3.95
N GLY A 7 27.48 -0.09 3.64
CA GLY A 7 27.50 0.61 2.34
C GLY A 7 26.26 1.44 1.97
N TYR A 8 25.08 1.13 2.51
CA TYR A 8 23.85 1.88 2.33
C TYR A 8 23.91 3.16 3.14
N THR A 9 23.97 4.29 2.44
CA THR A 9 23.74 5.60 3.03
C THR A 9 22.62 6.27 2.25
N ALA A 10 21.57 6.66 2.98
CA ALA A 10 20.53 7.55 2.47
C ALA A 10 20.54 8.79 3.35
N ALA A 11 20.69 9.97 2.75
CA ALA A 11 20.54 11.21 3.51
C ALA A 11 19.08 11.36 3.97
N LEU A 12 18.87 12.09 5.06
CA LEU A 12 17.52 12.53 5.42
C LEU A 12 17.02 13.49 4.33
N ASP A 13 15.76 13.39 3.94
CA ASP A 13 15.14 14.35 3.02
C ASP A 13 15.07 15.72 3.72
N PRO A 14 15.71 16.77 3.20
CA PRO A 14 15.72 18.08 3.84
C PRO A 14 14.33 18.72 3.94
N ARG A 15 13.32 18.17 3.24
CA ARG A 15 11.92 18.61 3.29
C ARG A 15 11.08 17.80 4.28
N TYR A 16 11.64 16.73 4.86
CA TYR A 16 10.92 15.94 5.84
C TYR A 16 10.62 16.78 7.08
N GLY A 17 9.37 16.72 7.55
CA GLY A 17 8.86 17.49 8.69
C GLY A 17 7.99 18.68 8.28
N SER A 18 7.89 18.99 6.98
CA SER A 18 6.99 20.02 6.46
C SER A 18 5.94 19.50 5.48
N GLY A 19 6.04 18.25 5.04
CA GLY A 19 5.12 17.68 4.07
C GLY A 19 4.15 16.67 4.66
N CYS A 20 3.46 15.96 3.75
CA CYS A 20 2.45 14.99 4.09
C CYS A 20 2.46 13.83 3.10
N TYR A 21 2.56 12.60 3.60
CA TYR A 21 2.29 11.42 2.80
C TYR A 21 0.81 11.37 2.40
N ARG A 22 0.57 11.09 1.13
CA ARG A 22 -0.77 10.83 0.59
C ARG A 22 -0.81 9.45 -0.05
N ARG A 23 -1.91 8.75 0.17
CA ARG A 23 -2.24 7.52 -0.56
C ARG A 23 -3.71 7.49 -0.90
N THR A 24 -4.03 7.21 -2.16
CA THR A 24 -5.41 7.04 -2.61
C THR A 24 -5.59 5.65 -3.18
N ILE A 25 -6.64 4.96 -2.77
CA ILE A 25 -7.07 3.66 -3.32
C ILE A 25 -8.49 3.84 -3.85
N VAL A 26 -8.74 3.40 -5.07
CA VAL A 26 -10.09 3.34 -5.66
C VAL A 26 -10.43 1.89 -5.98
N LEU A 27 -11.67 1.51 -5.71
CA LEU A 27 -12.26 0.21 -6.02
C LEU A 27 -13.57 0.46 -6.75
N ARG A 28 -13.78 -0.21 -7.89
CA ARG A 28 -14.99 -0.03 -8.71
C ARG A 28 -15.48 -1.36 -9.25
N GLN A 29 -16.73 -1.68 -8.99
CA GLN A 29 -17.45 -2.75 -9.69
C GLN A 29 -17.77 -2.25 -11.11
N SER A 30 -17.06 -2.77 -12.11
CA SER A 30 -17.21 -2.39 -13.52
C SER A 30 -18.08 -3.35 -14.33
N GLY A 31 -18.69 -4.33 -13.65
CA GLY A 31 -19.66 -5.29 -14.18
C GLY A 31 -20.12 -6.27 -13.09
N PRO A 32 -21.02 -7.21 -13.39
CA PRO A 32 -21.52 -8.19 -12.42
C PRO A 32 -20.44 -9.11 -11.82
N SER A 33 -19.37 -9.32 -12.58
CA SER A 33 -18.30 -10.28 -12.32
C SER A 33 -16.91 -9.64 -12.36
N ARG A 34 -16.82 -8.31 -12.24
CA ARG A 34 -15.59 -7.56 -12.51
C ARG A 34 -15.40 -6.39 -11.55
N VAL A 35 -14.23 -6.34 -10.93
CA VAL A 35 -13.78 -5.25 -10.06
C VAL A 35 -12.49 -4.68 -10.63
N GLU A 36 -12.45 -3.37 -10.84
CA GLU A 36 -11.22 -2.65 -11.12
C GLU A 36 -10.77 -1.90 -9.88
N ALA A 37 -9.47 -1.81 -9.69
CA ALA A 37 -8.91 -1.10 -8.56
C ALA A 37 -7.60 -0.42 -8.94
N ALA A 38 -7.31 0.71 -8.30
CA ALA A 38 -6.02 1.37 -8.44
C ALA A 38 -5.57 1.94 -7.10
N VAL A 39 -4.26 2.03 -6.94
CA VAL A 39 -3.61 2.66 -5.80
C VAL A 39 -2.50 3.58 -6.29
N GLU A 40 -2.42 4.76 -5.69
CA GLU A 40 -1.30 5.65 -5.87
C GLU A 40 -0.84 6.21 -4.53
N ASP A 41 0.47 6.34 -4.39
CA ASP A 41 1.17 7.05 -3.32
C ASP A 41 2.48 7.66 -3.86
N ASP A 42 3.28 8.25 -2.97
CA ASP A 42 4.55 8.89 -3.32
C ASP A 42 5.43 8.01 -4.25
N PRO A 43 5.84 6.78 -3.86
CA PRO A 43 6.64 5.90 -4.72
C PRO A 43 5.88 5.02 -5.72
N HIS A 44 4.58 4.75 -5.53
CA HIS A 44 3.88 3.71 -6.29
C HIS A 44 2.64 4.21 -7.02
N ALA A 45 2.40 3.64 -8.19
CA ALA A 45 1.13 3.73 -8.91
C ALA A 45 0.86 2.39 -9.60
N PHE A 46 -0.19 1.69 -9.15
CA PHE A 46 -0.57 0.36 -9.64
C PHE A 46 -2.08 0.28 -9.88
N ALA A 47 -2.49 -0.50 -10.86
CA ALA A 47 -3.90 -0.85 -11.09
C ALA A 47 -4.05 -2.35 -11.26
N ILE A 48 -5.26 -2.86 -10.99
CA ILE A 48 -5.66 -4.23 -11.28
C ILE A 48 -7.05 -4.27 -11.90
N THR A 49 -7.29 -5.29 -12.71
CA THR A 49 -8.63 -5.79 -13.02
C THR A 49 -8.74 -7.19 -12.44
N LEU A 50 -9.80 -7.44 -11.69
CA LEU A 50 -10.14 -8.73 -11.10
C LEU A 50 -11.49 -9.20 -11.65
N GLU A 51 -11.53 -10.45 -12.09
CA GLU A 51 -12.76 -11.12 -12.52
C GLU A 51 -13.11 -12.27 -11.59
N HIS A 52 -14.40 -12.56 -11.43
CA HIS A 52 -14.89 -13.62 -10.55
C HIS A 52 -16.17 -14.28 -11.08
N ASP A 53 -16.45 -15.51 -10.65
CA ASP A 53 -17.71 -16.22 -10.98
C ASP A 53 -18.79 -16.04 -9.90
N GLY A 54 -18.49 -15.31 -8.83
CA GLY A 54 -19.37 -15.12 -7.67
C GLY A 54 -19.01 -16.00 -6.48
N GLU A 55 -18.11 -16.96 -6.67
CA GLU A 55 -17.54 -17.79 -5.61
C GLU A 55 -16.02 -17.65 -5.51
N ARG A 56 -15.33 -17.46 -6.63
CA ARG A 56 -13.86 -17.43 -6.73
C ARG A 56 -13.38 -16.41 -7.75
N VAL A 57 -12.11 -16.03 -7.61
CA VAL A 57 -11.37 -15.25 -8.62
C VAL A 57 -11.11 -16.13 -9.84
N THR A 58 -11.54 -15.68 -11.01
CA THR A 58 -11.36 -16.40 -12.29
C THR A 58 -10.22 -15.84 -13.13
N ALA A 59 -9.95 -14.54 -13.02
CA ALA A 59 -8.82 -13.89 -13.67
C ALA A 59 -8.36 -12.66 -12.89
N VAL A 60 -7.09 -12.30 -13.07
CA VAL A 60 -6.53 -11.04 -12.58
C VAL A 60 -5.51 -10.51 -13.59
N SER A 61 -5.54 -9.21 -13.85
CA SER A 61 -4.48 -8.49 -14.56
C SER A 61 -4.02 -7.30 -13.71
N ALA A 62 -2.77 -6.90 -13.89
CA ALA A 62 -2.16 -5.82 -13.13
C ALA A 62 -1.30 -4.93 -14.02
N GLU A 63 -1.30 -3.64 -13.72
CA GLU A 63 -0.50 -2.61 -14.38
C GLU A 63 0.39 -1.93 -13.36
N ALA A 64 1.67 -1.77 -13.70
CA ALA A 64 2.65 -1.04 -12.91
C ALA A 64 2.98 0.27 -13.63
N HIS A 65 2.33 1.37 -13.21
CA HIS A 65 2.51 2.69 -13.82
C HIS A 65 3.74 3.41 -13.26
N ARG A 66 3.95 3.33 -11.94
CA ARG A 66 5.11 3.94 -11.26
C ARG A 66 5.55 3.06 -10.09
N TYR A 67 6.85 2.88 -9.96
CA TYR A 67 7.44 1.98 -8.97
C TYR A 67 8.90 2.34 -8.69
N PRO A 68 9.40 2.06 -7.48
CA PRO A 68 10.73 2.49 -7.05
C PRO A 68 11.88 1.57 -7.50
N LEU A 69 11.59 0.32 -7.88
CA LEU A 69 12.60 -0.69 -8.23
C LEU A 69 12.34 -1.33 -9.59
N THR A 70 13.38 -1.58 -10.38
CA THR A 70 13.30 -2.13 -11.74
C THR A 70 12.59 -3.49 -11.81
N THR A 71 12.65 -4.29 -10.75
CA THR A 71 11.98 -5.61 -10.69
C THR A 71 10.51 -5.51 -10.28
N CYS A 72 10.01 -4.36 -9.81
CA CYS A 72 8.62 -4.22 -9.35
C CYS A 72 7.61 -4.60 -10.42
N ASN A 73 7.91 -4.34 -11.70
CA ASN A 73 7.01 -4.71 -12.79
C ASN A 73 6.76 -6.24 -12.86
N GLY A 74 7.73 -7.06 -12.44
CA GLY A 74 7.57 -8.53 -12.35
C GLY A 74 6.51 -8.98 -11.34
N ALA A 75 6.13 -8.12 -10.39
CA ALA A 75 5.08 -8.41 -9.43
C ALA A 75 3.69 -8.51 -10.07
N THR A 76 3.49 -7.94 -11.26
CA THR A 76 2.24 -8.07 -12.02
C THR A 76 1.97 -9.52 -12.40
N ALA A 77 3.01 -10.27 -12.79
CA ALA A 77 2.92 -11.70 -13.07
C ALA A 77 2.76 -12.53 -11.79
N ALA A 78 3.42 -12.14 -10.69
CA ALA A 78 3.28 -12.85 -9.41
C ALA A 78 1.83 -12.85 -8.88
N LEU A 79 1.06 -11.80 -9.20
CA LEU A 79 -0.33 -11.66 -8.78
C LEU A 79 -1.25 -12.74 -9.35
N GLN A 80 -0.84 -13.46 -10.40
CA GLN A 80 -1.58 -14.63 -10.93
C GLN A 80 -1.81 -15.71 -9.87
N SER A 81 -0.99 -15.74 -8.80
CA SER A 81 -1.21 -16.62 -7.64
C SER A 81 -2.57 -16.44 -6.95
N VAL A 82 -3.26 -15.31 -7.17
CA VAL A 82 -4.59 -15.03 -6.61
C VAL A 82 -5.71 -15.75 -7.37
N VAL A 83 -5.49 -16.19 -8.61
CA VAL A 83 -6.52 -16.91 -9.39
C VAL A 83 -6.92 -18.20 -8.67
N GLY A 84 -8.23 -18.47 -8.62
CA GLY A 84 -8.83 -19.58 -7.87
C GLY A 84 -9.10 -19.29 -6.41
N ALA A 85 -8.66 -18.14 -5.87
CA ALA A 85 -8.93 -17.76 -4.49
C ALA A 85 -10.45 -17.64 -4.25
N PRO A 86 -10.97 -18.17 -3.14
CA PRO A 86 -12.36 -17.95 -2.77
C PRO A 86 -12.61 -16.47 -2.48
N LEU A 87 -13.78 -15.97 -2.88
CA LEU A 87 -14.21 -14.64 -2.52
C LEU A 87 -14.50 -14.58 -1.01
N SER A 88 -14.14 -13.47 -0.39
CA SER A 88 -14.37 -13.22 1.03
C SER A 88 -14.59 -11.74 1.28
N ALA A 89 -15.50 -11.41 2.20
CA ALA A 89 -15.68 -10.03 2.67
C ALA A 89 -14.50 -9.55 3.55
N SER A 90 -13.59 -10.45 3.94
CA SER A 90 -12.45 -10.14 4.79
C SER A 90 -11.15 -10.08 3.99
N ILE A 91 -10.46 -8.94 4.06
CA ILE A 91 -9.19 -8.71 3.35
C ILE A 91 -8.03 -9.59 3.84
N VAL A 92 -8.17 -10.27 4.98
CA VAL A 92 -7.11 -11.12 5.53
C VAL A 92 -7.20 -12.58 5.10
N GLU A 93 -8.25 -12.96 4.38
CA GLU A 93 -8.46 -14.35 3.97
C GLU A 93 -7.67 -14.74 2.72
N LEU A 94 -7.32 -13.77 1.85
CA LEU A 94 -6.57 -14.04 0.62
C LEU A 94 -5.22 -14.74 0.90
N LYS A 95 -4.56 -14.41 2.01
CA LYS A 95 -3.27 -15.00 2.40
C LYS A 95 -3.33 -16.51 2.70
N ARG A 96 -4.54 -17.08 2.86
CA ARG A 96 -4.72 -18.54 3.00
C ARG A 96 -4.58 -19.27 1.66
N HIS A 97 -4.80 -18.56 0.55
CA HIS A 97 -4.72 -19.09 -0.80
C HIS A 97 -3.36 -18.80 -1.44
N ALA A 98 -2.88 -17.56 -1.32
CA ALA A 98 -1.66 -17.11 -1.97
C ALA A 98 -0.63 -16.58 -0.96
N ASP A 99 0.64 -16.87 -1.19
CA ASP A 99 1.73 -16.37 -0.36
C ASP A 99 1.96 -14.88 -0.62
N ALA A 100 1.56 -14.05 0.34
CA ALA A 100 1.73 -12.60 0.30
C ALA A 100 3.21 -12.19 0.13
N ARG A 101 4.18 -12.96 0.63
CA ARG A 101 5.61 -12.64 0.53
C ARG A 101 6.17 -12.85 -0.88
N ARG A 102 5.47 -13.62 -1.71
CA ARG A 102 5.81 -13.80 -3.13
C ARG A 102 5.19 -12.73 -4.02
N ASN A 103 4.47 -11.78 -3.45
CA ASN A 103 3.78 -10.71 -4.16
C ASN A 103 4.31 -9.34 -3.75
N CYS A 104 4.04 -8.32 -4.58
CA CYS A 104 4.18 -6.95 -4.12
C CYS A 104 3.08 -6.69 -3.10
N THR A 105 3.43 -6.14 -1.94
CA THR A 105 2.46 -5.80 -0.90
C THR A 105 1.34 -4.89 -1.41
N HIS A 106 1.65 -3.97 -2.32
CA HIS A 106 0.66 -3.07 -2.92
C HIS A 106 -0.38 -3.83 -3.75
N LEU A 107 0.07 -4.69 -4.66
CA LEU A 107 -0.81 -5.46 -5.53
C LEU A 107 -1.60 -6.51 -4.74
N PHE A 108 -0.97 -7.16 -3.76
CA PHE A 108 -1.63 -8.17 -2.93
C PHE A 108 -2.72 -7.56 -2.04
N ASP A 109 -2.43 -6.45 -1.35
CA ASP A 109 -3.41 -5.75 -0.54
C ASP A 109 -4.54 -5.19 -1.42
N LEU A 110 -4.22 -4.67 -2.62
CA LEU A 110 -5.21 -4.18 -3.57
C LEU A 110 -6.13 -5.30 -4.08
N ALA A 111 -5.59 -6.50 -4.35
CA ALA A 111 -6.39 -7.66 -4.74
C ALA A 111 -7.29 -8.13 -3.59
N ALA A 112 -6.81 -8.15 -2.35
CA ALA A 112 -7.62 -8.48 -1.19
C ALA A 112 -8.78 -7.48 -1.00
N LEU A 113 -8.52 -6.18 -1.17
CA LEU A 113 -9.55 -5.13 -1.14
C LEU A 113 -10.55 -5.29 -2.28
N ALA A 114 -10.10 -5.61 -3.50
CA ALA A 114 -10.98 -5.84 -4.64
C ALA A 114 -11.90 -7.05 -4.43
N ILE A 115 -11.39 -8.14 -3.85
CA ILE A 115 -12.20 -9.31 -3.47
C ILE A 115 -13.25 -8.93 -2.42
N ALA A 116 -12.86 -8.23 -1.36
CA ALA A 116 -13.81 -7.77 -0.33
C ALA A 116 -14.87 -6.81 -0.89
N HIS A 117 -14.50 -5.99 -1.88
CA HIS A 117 -15.39 -5.04 -2.55
C HIS A 117 -16.53 -5.72 -3.34
N VAL A 118 -16.40 -6.99 -3.72
CA VAL A 118 -17.49 -7.75 -4.38
C VAL A 118 -18.75 -7.80 -3.51
N PHE A 119 -18.59 -7.84 -2.18
CA PHE A 119 -19.70 -7.96 -1.24
C PHE A 119 -20.36 -6.62 -0.88
N ARG A 120 -19.88 -5.51 -1.45
CA ARG A 120 -20.38 -4.17 -1.13
C ARG A 120 -21.50 -3.77 -2.07
N ALA A 121 -22.50 -3.09 -1.50
CA ALA A 121 -23.59 -2.50 -2.29
C ALA A 121 -23.13 -1.27 -3.09
N ALA A 122 -22.19 -0.51 -2.56
CA ALA A 122 -21.61 0.64 -3.25
C ALA A 122 -20.73 0.17 -4.40
N ARG A 123 -21.04 0.62 -5.63
CA ARG A 123 -20.27 0.26 -6.83
C ARG A 123 -18.86 0.83 -6.79
N GLU A 124 -18.68 1.99 -6.18
CA GLU A 124 -17.39 2.63 -6.00
C GLU A 124 -17.06 2.75 -4.51
N CYS A 125 -15.79 2.63 -4.18
CA CYS A 125 -15.25 2.92 -2.86
C CYS A 125 -13.89 3.58 -3.01
N VAL A 126 -13.66 4.68 -2.30
CA VAL A 126 -12.40 5.42 -2.31
C VAL A 126 -11.83 5.51 -0.91
N TYR A 127 -10.58 5.09 -0.71
CA TYR A 127 -9.81 5.37 0.51
C TYR A 127 -8.83 6.50 0.25
N ARG A 128 -8.76 7.46 1.17
CA ARG A 128 -7.74 8.51 1.19
C ARG A 128 -7.01 8.48 2.51
N ILE A 129 -5.69 8.32 2.44
CA ILE A 129 -4.80 8.33 3.60
C ILE A 129 -4.01 9.63 3.59
N GLU A 130 -3.94 10.25 4.76
CA GLU A 130 -3.15 11.44 5.03
C GLU A 130 -2.29 11.17 6.27
N ILE A 131 -0.97 11.32 6.13
CA ILE A 131 -0.03 11.18 7.25
C ILE A 131 1.00 12.30 7.14
N PRO A 132 0.84 13.39 7.92
CA PRO A 132 1.85 14.44 8.01
C PRO A 132 3.20 13.87 8.42
N ASP A 133 4.28 14.47 7.95
CA ASP A 133 5.63 14.09 8.37
C ASP A 133 5.76 14.20 9.91
N GLU A 134 6.51 13.28 10.51
CA GLU A 134 6.68 13.24 11.97
C GLU A 134 7.55 14.40 12.47
N ILE A 135 7.07 15.13 13.48
CA ILE A 135 7.81 16.22 14.16
C ILE A 135 7.99 15.84 15.61
N ASP A 136 9.24 15.78 16.09
CA ASP A 136 9.58 15.39 17.47
C ASP A 136 8.94 14.06 17.93
N GLY A 137 8.83 13.10 17.00
CA GLY A 137 8.20 11.82 17.27
C GLY A 137 6.68 11.81 17.09
N LEU A 138 6.04 12.93 16.76
CA LEU A 138 4.59 13.08 16.76
C LEU A 138 4.04 13.20 15.34
N THR A 139 2.96 12.48 15.07
CA THR A 139 2.15 12.64 13.86
C THR A 139 0.72 12.16 14.10
N GLU A 140 -0.19 12.48 13.18
CA GLU A 140 -1.56 11.98 13.15
C GLU A 140 -1.86 11.32 11.81
N ALA A 141 -2.00 10.00 11.81
CA ALA A 141 -2.36 9.24 10.61
C ALA A 141 -3.88 9.18 10.46
N ARG A 142 -4.37 9.49 9.26
CA ARG A 142 -5.80 9.68 9.00
C ARG A 142 -6.22 8.82 7.81
N LEU A 143 -7.38 8.20 7.91
CA LEU A 143 -8.02 7.43 6.85
C LEU A 143 -9.46 7.91 6.66
N ASP A 144 -9.74 8.39 5.46
CA ASP A 144 -11.09 8.67 4.98
C ASP A 144 -11.53 7.54 4.05
N ARG A 145 -12.82 7.18 4.12
CA ARG A 145 -13.49 6.35 3.13
C ARG A 145 -14.64 7.16 2.53
N ASP A 146 -14.67 7.22 1.21
CA ASP A 146 -15.60 8.00 0.41
C ASP A 146 -15.65 9.47 0.85
N ASN A 147 -16.67 9.87 1.62
CA ASN A 147 -16.90 11.27 2.02
C ASN A 147 -16.64 11.53 3.52
N GLY A 148 -16.11 10.55 4.27
CA GLY A 148 -16.00 10.66 5.72
C GLY A 148 -14.73 10.05 6.32
N ARG A 149 -14.26 10.68 7.40
CA ARG A 149 -13.21 10.15 8.27
C ARG A 149 -13.69 8.88 8.95
N VAL A 150 -12.97 7.77 8.75
CA VAL A 150 -13.29 6.48 9.38
C VAL A 150 -12.29 6.07 10.45
N LEU A 151 -11.06 6.56 10.38
CA LEU A 151 -10.03 6.26 11.38
C LEU A 151 -9.02 7.40 11.49
N THR A 152 -8.66 7.74 12.72
CA THR A 152 -7.55 8.65 13.04
C THR A 152 -6.71 7.99 14.11
N TRP A 153 -5.39 7.97 13.93
CA TRP A 153 -4.42 7.55 14.94
C TRP A 153 -3.52 8.72 15.30
N SER A 154 -3.46 9.07 16.58
CA SER A 154 -2.37 9.91 17.10
C SER A 154 -1.20 9.00 17.42
N LEU A 155 0.01 9.37 16.99
CA LEU A 155 1.21 8.53 17.14
C LEU A 155 2.33 9.27 17.85
N ARG A 156 3.07 8.52 18.66
CA ARG A 156 4.35 8.91 19.25
C ARG A 156 5.41 7.85 18.96
N HIS A 157 6.44 8.18 18.20
CA HIS A 157 7.53 7.28 17.79
C HIS A 157 7.01 5.94 17.23
N GLY A 158 5.99 6.02 16.36
CA GLY A 158 5.32 4.87 15.75
C GLY A 158 4.47 4.00 16.69
N VAL A 159 4.23 4.44 17.93
CA VAL A 159 3.25 3.84 18.86
C VAL A 159 1.95 4.64 18.78
N ILE A 160 0.82 3.97 18.63
CA ILE A 160 -0.49 4.61 18.65
C ILE A 160 -0.80 5.03 20.10
N THR A 161 -1.10 6.30 20.32
CA THR A 161 -1.53 6.82 21.63
C THR A 161 -3.03 7.00 21.72
N GLU A 162 -3.70 7.30 20.60
CA GLU A 162 -5.16 7.43 20.51
C GLU A 162 -5.67 6.88 19.17
N PRO A 163 -6.92 6.37 19.10
CA PRO A 163 -7.86 6.24 20.20
C PRO A 163 -7.48 5.09 21.14
N ALA A 164 -8.00 5.11 22.37
CA ALA A 164 -7.79 4.08 23.41
C ALA A 164 -7.89 2.62 22.90
N ARG A 165 -8.72 2.36 21.89
CA ARG A 165 -8.88 1.05 21.26
C ARG A 165 -7.61 0.46 20.65
N TYR A 166 -6.68 1.29 20.20
CA TYR A 166 -5.40 0.90 19.62
C TYR A 166 -4.19 1.32 20.46
N ALA A 167 -4.43 1.99 21.59
CA ALA A 167 -3.37 2.59 22.39
C ALA A 167 -2.32 1.55 22.84
N GLY A 168 -1.05 1.93 22.75
CA GLY A 168 0.09 1.09 23.09
C GLY A 168 0.54 0.14 21.96
N GLN A 169 -0.23 0.01 20.87
CA GLN A 169 0.18 -0.80 19.73
C GLN A 169 1.21 -0.07 18.88
N ARG A 170 2.32 -0.75 18.53
CA ARG A 170 3.27 -0.27 17.53
C ARG A 170 2.74 -0.58 16.14
N VAL A 171 2.70 0.40 15.24
CA VAL A 171 2.17 0.21 13.87
C VAL A 171 3.01 -0.79 13.08
N LEU A 172 4.32 -0.77 13.29
CA LEU A 172 5.27 -1.69 12.66
C LEU A 172 5.74 -2.76 13.64
N GLY A 173 5.87 -3.98 13.13
CA GLY A 173 6.31 -5.15 13.90
C GLY A 173 5.22 -5.70 14.80
N GLY A 174 4.33 -6.55 14.24
CA GLY A 174 3.36 -7.33 15.00
C GLY A 174 1.91 -6.80 14.99
N PHE A 175 1.68 -5.55 14.56
CA PHE A 175 0.33 -4.95 14.52
C PHE A 175 -0.67 -5.79 13.72
N THR A 176 -0.29 -6.32 12.56
CA THR A 176 -1.20 -7.13 11.74
C THR A 176 -1.70 -8.36 12.48
N SER A 177 -0.84 -9.03 13.26
CA SER A 177 -1.22 -10.19 14.08
C SER A 177 -2.16 -9.77 15.21
N TRP A 178 -1.86 -8.65 15.88
CA TRP A 178 -2.74 -8.09 16.90
C TRP A 178 -4.10 -7.71 16.33
N ALA A 179 -4.13 -7.00 15.19
CA ALA A 179 -5.35 -6.55 14.54
C ALA A 179 -6.24 -7.74 14.16
N VAL A 180 -5.68 -8.78 13.54
CA VAL A 180 -6.43 -10.00 13.19
C VAL A 180 -6.99 -10.72 14.43
N ALA A 181 -6.30 -10.64 15.57
CA ALA A 181 -6.76 -11.28 16.80
C ALA A 181 -7.81 -10.48 17.57
N ASN A 182 -7.90 -9.15 17.36
CA ASN A 182 -8.68 -8.25 18.21
C ASN A 182 -9.74 -7.43 17.46
N LEU A 183 -9.66 -7.34 16.14
CA LEU A 183 -10.54 -6.54 15.30
C LEU A 183 -11.28 -7.44 14.30
N ALA A 184 -12.41 -6.96 13.81
CA ALA A 184 -13.22 -7.65 12.80
C ALA A 184 -13.90 -6.66 11.87
N GLY A 185 -14.41 -7.18 10.74
CA GLY A 185 -15.17 -6.40 9.77
C GLY A 185 -14.42 -5.19 9.22
N GLU A 186 -15.14 -4.10 9.00
CA GLU A 186 -14.59 -2.87 8.41
C GLU A 186 -13.48 -2.26 9.26
N GLU A 187 -13.52 -2.41 10.57
CA GLU A 187 -12.50 -1.84 11.43
C GLU A 187 -11.14 -2.54 11.27
N LEU A 188 -11.13 -3.87 11.15
CA LEU A 188 -9.91 -4.61 10.82
C LEU A 188 -9.35 -4.12 9.49
N GLU A 189 -10.22 -3.93 8.51
CA GLU A 189 -9.83 -3.42 7.19
C GLU A 189 -9.23 -2.01 7.28
N PHE A 190 -9.91 -1.07 7.95
CA PHE A 190 -9.44 0.31 8.12
C PHE A 190 -8.09 0.36 8.83
N ALA A 191 -7.91 -0.43 9.89
CA ALA A 191 -6.66 -0.51 10.61
C ALA A 191 -5.52 -1.02 9.72
N LEU A 192 -5.75 -2.05 8.91
CA LEU A 192 -4.71 -2.60 8.02
C LEU A 192 -4.42 -1.69 6.82
N VAL A 193 -5.43 -1.01 6.27
CA VAL A 193 -5.26 -0.01 5.20
C VAL A 193 -4.41 1.16 5.71
N LEU A 194 -4.72 1.71 6.89
CA LEU A 194 -3.95 2.80 7.48
C LEU A 194 -2.54 2.35 7.90
N GLN A 195 -2.39 1.15 8.45
CA GLN A 195 -1.08 0.55 8.76
C GLN A 195 -0.19 0.49 7.53
N ARG A 196 -0.72 0.05 6.38
CA ARG A 196 0.04 0.02 5.12
C ARG A 196 0.47 1.42 4.69
N GLY A 197 -0.43 2.40 4.79
CA GLY A 197 -0.12 3.79 4.52
C GLY A 197 1.05 4.30 5.38
N TYR A 198 1.01 4.04 6.69
CA TYR A 198 2.08 4.43 7.62
C TYR A 198 3.43 3.79 7.27
N PHE A 199 3.44 2.49 6.94
CA PHE A 199 4.67 1.82 6.51
C PHE A 199 5.32 2.49 5.30
N VAL A 200 4.51 2.85 4.30
CA VAL A 200 5.02 3.49 3.07
C VAL A 200 5.38 4.95 3.32
N ALA A 201 4.67 5.66 4.19
CA ALA A 201 4.99 7.05 4.57
C ALA A 201 6.43 7.20 5.10
N LEU A 202 7.01 6.16 5.71
CA LEU A 202 8.40 6.16 6.15
C LEU A 202 9.40 6.35 5.01
N SER A 203 9.03 6.08 3.75
CA SER A 203 9.89 6.38 2.60
C SER A 203 10.16 7.88 2.45
N ARG A 204 9.36 8.74 3.10
CA ARG A 204 9.56 10.19 3.06
C ARG A 204 10.74 10.68 3.89
N ILE A 205 11.16 9.91 4.90
CA ILE A 205 12.27 10.26 5.79
C ILE A 205 13.58 10.42 5.03
N TYR A 206 13.77 9.64 3.97
CA TYR A 206 15.03 9.56 3.24
C TYR A 206 14.95 10.26 1.87
N ASP A 207 16.03 10.96 1.52
CA ASP A 207 16.23 11.44 0.16
C ASP A 207 16.66 10.29 -0.74
N MET A 208 15.69 9.74 -1.45
CA MET A 208 15.90 8.62 -2.36
C MET A 208 16.82 8.94 -3.54
N GLN A 209 17.13 10.21 -3.82
CA GLN A 209 18.12 10.59 -4.85
C GLN A 209 19.56 10.44 -4.38
N THR A 210 19.78 10.39 -3.06
CA THR A 210 21.12 10.29 -2.45
C THR A 210 21.50 8.86 -2.07
N VAL A 211 20.58 7.92 -2.22
CA VAL A 211 20.81 6.51 -1.92
C VAL A 211 21.97 5.99 -2.76
N SER A 212 22.95 5.37 -2.11
CA SER A 212 24.12 4.77 -2.75
C SER A 212 23.71 3.81 -3.89
N MET A 213 24.48 3.85 -4.98
CA MET A 213 24.25 2.98 -6.14
C MET A 213 24.46 1.52 -5.73
N GLY A 214 23.39 0.71 -5.79
CA GLY A 214 23.43 -0.71 -5.46
C GLY A 214 22.08 -1.39 -5.65
N PRO A 215 22.06 -2.73 -5.72
CA PRO A 215 20.82 -3.50 -5.75
C PRO A 215 20.09 -3.47 -4.41
N ALA A 216 18.78 -3.70 -4.43
CA ALA A 216 17.93 -3.66 -3.25
C ALA A 216 18.31 -4.69 -2.17
N SER A 217 19.08 -5.73 -2.53
CA SER A 217 19.66 -6.69 -1.57
C SER A 217 20.63 -6.05 -0.57
N GLU A 218 21.13 -4.84 -0.86
CA GLU A 218 22.03 -4.08 0.02
C GLU A 218 21.28 -3.04 0.87
N ASP A 219 19.97 -2.86 0.65
CA ASP A 219 19.17 -1.96 1.46
C ASP A 219 18.97 -2.55 2.88
N PRO A 220 18.78 -1.71 3.91
CA PRO A 220 18.44 -2.14 5.27
C PRO A 220 16.98 -2.60 5.40
N MET A 221 16.32 -2.94 4.28
CA MET A 221 14.96 -3.42 4.25
C MET A 221 14.91 -4.91 4.58
N PRO A 222 13.94 -5.37 5.40
CA PRO A 222 13.79 -6.79 5.67
C PRO A 222 13.58 -7.61 4.39
N SER A 223 14.29 -8.72 4.26
CA SER A 223 14.11 -9.64 3.12
C SER A 223 12.67 -10.16 3.07
N GLY A 224 12.12 -10.23 1.85
CA GLY A 224 10.76 -10.72 1.61
C GLY A 224 9.66 -9.78 2.09
N ILE A 225 9.97 -8.50 2.37
CA ILE A 225 8.95 -7.50 2.74
C ILE A 225 8.02 -7.18 1.56
N CYS A 226 8.48 -7.34 0.32
CA CYS A 226 7.69 -7.34 -0.90
C CYS A 226 8.43 -8.08 -2.03
N PHE A 227 7.78 -8.30 -3.17
CA PHE A 227 8.34 -8.97 -4.35
C PHE A 227 9.79 -8.57 -4.69
N SER A 228 10.07 -7.27 -4.84
CA SER A 228 11.42 -6.81 -5.21
C SER A 228 12.48 -7.01 -4.13
N TYR A 229 12.08 -7.19 -2.87
CA TYR A 229 12.97 -7.49 -1.74
C TYR A 229 13.05 -8.99 -1.43
N SER A 230 12.41 -9.85 -2.24
CA SER A 230 12.50 -11.29 -2.08
C SER A 230 13.85 -11.83 -2.59
N PRO A 231 14.38 -12.91 -1.99
CA PRO A 231 15.59 -13.56 -2.48
C PRO A 231 15.48 -13.91 -3.96
N GLY A 232 16.54 -13.65 -4.73
CA GLY A 232 16.59 -13.83 -6.18
C GLY A 232 15.98 -12.67 -6.99
N GLN A 233 15.21 -11.76 -6.37
CA GLN A 233 14.76 -10.52 -7.00
C GLN A 233 15.60 -9.33 -6.55
N ALA A 234 15.95 -9.26 -5.27
CA ALA A 234 16.60 -8.12 -4.63
C ALA A 234 17.99 -7.82 -5.23
N GLU A 235 18.72 -8.84 -5.63
CA GLU A 235 20.04 -8.79 -6.25
C GLU A 235 20.03 -8.15 -7.64
N HIS A 236 18.85 -8.12 -8.28
CA HIS A 236 18.62 -7.54 -9.61
C HIS A 236 17.71 -6.30 -9.56
N ALA A 237 17.29 -5.87 -8.37
CA ALA A 237 16.37 -4.77 -8.17
C ALA A 237 17.15 -3.45 -8.00
N TRP A 238 17.14 -2.60 -9.03
CA TRP A 238 17.81 -1.30 -9.00
C TRP A 238 16.79 -0.17 -8.85
N ARG A 239 17.20 0.95 -8.27
CA ARG A 239 16.33 2.13 -8.15
C ARG A 239 15.94 2.69 -9.51
N VAL A 240 14.69 3.08 -9.64
CA VAL A 240 14.19 3.82 -10.81
C VAL A 240 14.23 5.32 -10.50
N PRO A 241 15.13 6.10 -11.13
CA PRO A 241 15.24 7.54 -10.88
C PRO A 241 13.93 8.27 -11.19
N GLY A 242 13.59 9.28 -10.39
CA GLY A 242 12.40 10.11 -10.63
C GLY A 242 11.07 9.37 -10.50
N SER A 243 11.03 8.21 -9.84
CA SER A 243 9.80 7.45 -9.56
C SER A 243 8.97 8.02 -8.41
N ARG A 244 9.54 8.87 -7.55
CA ARG A 244 8.78 9.50 -6.45
C ARG A 244 8.00 10.71 -6.95
N ARG A 245 6.78 10.89 -6.46
CA ARG A 245 5.95 12.09 -6.58
C ARG A 245 5.64 12.60 -5.17
N ASP A 246 5.57 13.92 -5.00
CA ASP A 246 5.18 14.52 -3.74
C ASP A 246 3.77 15.10 -3.90
N PHE A 247 2.83 14.56 -3.13
CA PHE A 247 1.41 14.94 -3.16
C PHE A 247 1.00 15.76 -1.93
N SER A 248 1.97 16.21 -1.11
CA SER A 248 1.71 16.90 0.17
C SER A 248 0.60 17.96 0.06
N ASP A 249 0.73 18.83 -0.96
CA ASP A 249 -0.15 19.96 -1.22
C ASP A 249 -1.02 19.80 -2.48
N THR A 250 -0.96 18.64 -3.14
CA THR A 250 -1.65 18.38 -4.41
C THR A 250 -2.38 17.02 -4.45
N PRO A 251 -3.15 16.66 -3.40
CA PRO A 251 -3.85 15.38 -3.36
C PRO A 251 -4.82 15.17 -4.53
N GLU A 252 -5.32 16.24 -5.15
CA GLU A 252 -6.18 16.24 -6.34
C GLU A 252 -5.45 15.82 -7.64
N GLN A 253 -4.14 15.63 -7.60
CA GLN A 253 -3.36 15.10 -8.72
C GLN A 253 -3.25 13.57 -8.71
N MET A 254 -3.60 12.93 -7.59
CA MET A 254 -3.56 11.48 -7.47
C MET A 254 -4.57 10.81 -8.41
N LEU A 255 -4.19 9.66 -8.92
CA LEU A 255 -4.90 8.77 -9.84
C LEU A 255 -5.27 9.39 -11.20
N ARG A 256 -4.74 10.56 -11.57
CA ARG A 256 -5.00 11.17 -12.89
C ARG A 256 -4.51 10.33 -14.08
N TRP A 257 -3.56 9.42 -13.86
CA TRP A 257 -3.11 8.46 -14.87
C TRP A 257 -4.09 7.29 -15.07
N TYR A 258 -4.95 7.03 -14.10
CA TYR A 258 -5.84 5.88 -14.09
C TYR A 258 -7.20 6.25 -14.68
N THR A 259 -7.56 5.59 -15.78
CA THR A 259 -8.90 5.70 -16.39
C THR A 259 -9.60 4.34 -16.28
N PRO A 260 -10.70 4.23 -15.51
CA PRO A 260 -11.43 2.98 -15.41
C PRO A 260 -12.07 2.60 -16.75
N SER A 261 -12.18 1.30 -17.06
CA SER A 261 -12.85 0.87 -18.30
C SER A 261 -14.34 1.26 -18.25
N GLY A 262 -14.82 2.04 -19.22
CA GLY A 262 -16.22 2.50 -19.28
C GLY A 262 -16.50 3.88 -18.70
N ALA A 263 -15.49 4.66 -18.30
CA ALA A 263 -15.64 6.07 -17.90
C ALA A 263 -15.86 7.04 -19.09
N GLY A 264 -16.14 6.52 -20.29
CA GLY A 264 -16.19 7.27 -21.56
C GLY A 264 -17.49 7.07 -22.37
N SER A 265 -18.62 6.95 -21.69
CA SER A 265 -19.93 7.00 -22.34
C SER A 265 -20.96 7.64 -21.40
N SER A 266 -20.94 8.97 -21.39
CA SER A 266 -22.08 9.81 -21.02
C SER A 266 -22.22 10.87 -22.09
#